data_AF-A0A349ILZ3-F1
#
_entry.id   AF-A0A349ILZ3-F1
#
_cell.length_a   1.000
_cell.length_b   1.000
_cell.length_c   1.000
_cell.angle_alpha   90.00
_cell.angle_beta   90.00
_cell.angle_gamma   90.00
#
_symmetry.space_group_name_H-M   'P 1'
#
loop_
_entity.id
_entity.type
_entity.pdbx_description
1 polymer ?
#
loop_
_entity_poly.entity_id
_entity_poly.type
_entity_poly.pdbx_seq_one_letter_code
_entity_poly.pdbx_strand_id
1 'polypeptide(L)'
;SALISRSRIFELKPLNKENIATLIDRALEDNRKGVGSFHAVIEADAREFLAECANGDARAALNAVELAVLTTARSDDGHIHITLDVAQECIQKRAVRYDKDGDNHYDTVSAFIKSMRGSDPDAAVYYLARMLLAGEDIKFIARRIVICASEDVGNADPMALVVAT
;
A
#
# COMPACT_ATOMS: atom_id res chain seq x y z
N SER A 1 -3.72 -29.41 -3.95
CA SER A 1 -2.73 -29.64 -5.02
C SER A 1 -1.61 -30.54 -4.49
N ALA A 2 -0.91 -31.30 -5.35
CA ALA A 2 0.16 -32.22 -4.94
C ALA A 2 1.42 -31.53 -4.36
N LEU A 3 1.50 -30.20 -4.47
CA LEU A 3 2.58 -29.36 -3.92
C LEU A 3 2.45 -29.18 -2.40
N ILE A 4 1.24 -28.88 -1.92
CA ILE A 4 0.99 -28.63 -0.49
C ILE A 4 1.33 -29.87 0.36
N SER A 5 1.12 -31.09 -0.16
CA SER A 5 1.43 -32.32 0.56
C SER A 5 2.93 -32.64 0.67
N ARG A 6 3.80 -31.89 -0.04
CA ARG A 6 5.27 -32.08 -0.04
C ARG A 6 6.04 -30.82 0.38
N SER A 7 5.34 -29.77 0.79
CA SER A 7 5.92 -28.50 1.22
C SER A 7 5.68 -28.25 2.70
N ARG A 8 6.67 -27.68 3.39
CA ARG A 8 6.49 -27.14 4.74
C ARG A 8 5.98 -25.72 4.65
N ILE A 9 4.85 -25.46 5.30
CA ILE A 9 4.24 -24.12 5.37
C ILE A 9 4.79 -23.43 6.61
N PHE A 10 5.29 -22.22 6.42
CA PHE A 10 5.68 -21.33 7.51
C PHE A 10 4.80 -20.08 7.44
N GLU A 11 4.12 -19.78 8.54
CA GLU A 11 3.42 -18.51 8.70
C GLU A 11 4.43 -17.46 9.16
N LEU A 12 4.54 -16.37 8.38
CA LEU A 12 5.34 -15.21 8.76
C LEU A 12 4.43 -14.15 9.35
N LYS A 13 4.85 -13.58 10.49
CA LYS A 13 4.15 -12.48 11.14
C LYS A 13 4.76 -11.14 10.70
N PRO A 14 3.95 -10.07 10.65
CA PRO A 14 4.47 -8.71 10.50
C PRO A 14 5.51 -8.40 11.59
N LEU A 15 6.52 -7.62 11.23
CA LEU A 15 7.52 -7.15 12.19
C LEU A 15 6.87 -6.18 13.18
N ASN A 16 7.36 -6.17 14.43
CA ASN A 16 6.98 -5.11 15.35
C ASN A 16 7.76 -3.82 15.05
N LYS A 17 7.34 -2.73 15.68
CA LYS A 17 7.91 -1.40 15.49
C LYS A 17 9.41 -1.37 15.81
N GLU A 18 9.82 -2.04 16.88
CA GLU A 18 11.21 -2.10 17.33
C GLU A 18 12.12 -2.84 16.33
N ASN A 19 11.60 -3.89 15.70
CA ASN A 19 12.31 -4.62 14.64
C ASN A 19 12.49 -3.73 13.40
N ILE A 20 11.46 -2.96 13.02
CA ILE A 20 11.58 -2.01 11.90
C ILE A 20 12.62 -0.94 12.24
N ALA A 21 12.55 -0.35 13.44
CA ALA A 21 13.51 0.67 13.87
C ALA A 21 14.95 0.14 13.84
N THR A 22 15.16 -1.11 14.28
CA THR A 22 16.47 -1.78 14.19
C THR A 22 16.95 -1.95 12.74
N LEU A 23 16.04 -2.21 11.80
CA LEU A 23 16.38 -2.33 10.38
C LEU A 23 16.75 -0.98 9.77
N ILE A 24 16.07 0.09 10.17
CA ILE A 24 16.39 1.46 9.76
C ILE A 24 17.82 1.81 10.21
N ASP A 25 18.15 1.57 11.48
CA ASP A 25 19.49 1.84 12.03
C ASP A 25 20.57 1.08 11.26
N ARG A 26 20.36 -0.23 11.04
CA ARG A 26 21.29 -1.06 10.25
C ARG A 26 21.48 -0.55 8.84
N ALA A 27 20.43 -0.04 8.19
CA ALA A 27 20.53 0.51 6.85
C ALA A 27 21.36 1.80 6.81
N LEU A 28 21.26 2.64 7.84
CA LEU A 28 22.03 3.88 7.95
C LEU A 28 23.49 3.64 8.36
N GLU A 29 23.79 2.52 9.02
CA GLU A 29 25.16 2.20 9.45
C GLU A 29 25.97 1.35 8.44
N ASP A 30 25.30 0.54 7.61
CA ASP A 30 25.99 -0.36 6.68
C ASP A 30 26.51 0.39 5.43
N ASN A 31 27.82 0.55 5.33
CA ASN A 31 28.50 1.21 4.20
C ASN A 31 28.51 0.40 2.89
N ARG A 32 28.19 -0.90 2.93
CA ARG A 32 28.31 -1.81 1.77
C ARG A 32 26.95 -2.22 1.21
N LYS A 33 25.97 -2.47 2.08
CA LYS A 33 24.62 -2.92 1.70
C LYS A 33 23.53 -1.92 2.08
N GLY A 34 23.87 -0.89 2.83
CA GLY A 34 22.97 0.20 3.20
C GLY A 34 23.42 1.52 2.59
N VAL A 35 23.03 2.60 3.27
CA VAL A 35 23.24 3.99 2.88
C VAL A 35 24.24 4.71 3.79
N GLY A 36 25.05 3.97 4.56
CA GLY A 36 26.00 4.58 5.51
C GLY A 36 27.07 5.47 4.87
N SER A 37 27.41 5.22 3.59
CA SER A 37 28.34 6.06 2.82
C SER A 37 27.82 7.46 2.55
N PHE A 38 26.51 7.70 2.71
CA PHE A 38 25.90 9.02 2.57
C PHE A 38 26.07 9.88 3.81
N HIS A 39 26.50 9.32 4.95
CA HIS A 39 26.62 10.00 6.24
C HIS A 39 25.30 10.65 6.68
N ALA A 40 24.19 9.95 6.45
CA ALA A 40 22.88 10.39 6.89
C ALA A 40 22.69 10.18 8.40
N VAL A 41 22.07 11.15 9.05
CA VAL A 41 21.73 11.15 10.46
C VAL A 41 20.22 11.27 10.56
N ILE A 42 19.58 10.32 11.24
CA ILE A 42 18.13 10.33 11.43
C ILE A 42 17.79 10.81 12.84
N GLU A 43 16.81 11.71 12.94
CA GLU A 43 16.28 12.14 14.23
C GLU A 43 15.42 11.03 14.87
N ALA A 44 15.34 11.02 16.20
CA ALA A 44 14.68 9.94 16.93
C ALA A 44 13.17 9.85 16.63
N ASP A 45 12.52 11.00 16.46
CA ASP A 45 11.11 11.12 16.08
C ASP A 45 10.86 10.71 14.63
N ALA A 46 11.74 11.09 13.70
CA ALA A 46 11.70 10.65 12.31
C ALA A 46 11.83 9.11 12.20
N ARG A 47 12.78 8.53 12.92
CA ARG A 47 12.98 7.06 13.01
C ARG A 47 11.72 6.37 13.53
N GLU A 48 11.17 6.89 14.62
CA GLU A 48 9.99 6.33 15.26
C GLU A 48 8.75 6.41 14.36
N PHE A 49 8.59 7.55 13.69
CA PHE A 49 7.52 7.80 12.73
C PHE A 49 7.60 6.85 11.52
N LEU A 50 8.78 6.68 10.92
CA LEU A 50 8.96 5.73 9.81
C LEU A 50 8.68 4.29 10.24
N ALA A 51 9.13 3.90 11.44
CA ALA A 51 8.89 2.56 11.97
C ALA A 51 7.40 2.30 12.22
N GLU A 52 6.68 3.30 12.70
CA GLU A 52 5.23 3.23 12.93
C GLU A 52 4.46 3.14 11.61
N CYS A 53 4.77 4.02 10.66
CA CYS A 53 4.10 4.06 9.36
C CYS A 53 4.36 2.81 8.51
N ALA A 54 5.49 2.14 8.68
CA ALA A 54 5.80 0.88 8.02
C ALA A 54 4.81 -0.24 8.40
N ASN A 55 4.21 -0.18 9.59
CA ASN A 55 3.20 -1.14 10.06
C ASN A 55 3.59 -2.61 9.81
N GLY A 56 4.83 -2.95 10.17
CA GLY A 56 5.43 -4.27 10.05
C GLY A 56 5.99 -4.67 8.68
N ASP A 57 5.99 -3.77 7.69
CA ASP A 57 6.63 -3.96 6.38
C ASP A 57 8.03 -3.32 6.34
N ALA A 58 9.07 -4.15 6.45
CA ALA A 58 10.46 -3.69 6.35
C ALA A 58 10.79 -3.03 5.02
N ARG A 59 10.19 -3.49 3.90
CA ARG A 59 10.50 -2.93 2.58
C ARG A 59 10.02 -1.50 2.48
N ALA A 60 8.81 -1.22 2.97
CA ALA A 60 8.26 0.13 2.97
C ALA A 60 9.14 1.09 3.80
N ALA A 61 9.60 0.66 4.97
CA ALA A 61 10.48 1.45 5.82
C ALA A 61 11.82 1.75 5.13
N LEU A 62 12.47 0.72 4.58
CA LEU A 62 13.78 0.87 3.94
C LEU A 62 13.72 1.71 2.66
N ASN A 63 12.65 1.60 1.88
CA ASN A 63 12.44 2.46 0.71
C ASN A 63 12.26 3.93 1.10
N ALA A 64 11.53 4.21 2.19
CA ALA A 64 11.36 5.58 2.69
C ALA A 64 12.69 6.17 3.17
N VAL A 65 13.53 5.37 3.85
CA VAL A 65 14.89 5.77 4.25
C VAL A 65 15.77 6.03 3.04
N GLU A 66 15.78 5.12 2.06
CA GLU A 66 16.55 5.30 0.81
C GLU A 66 16.13 6.58 0.09
N LEU A 67 14.82 6.82 -0.03
CA LEU A 67 14.29 8.05 -0.64
C LEU A 67 14.76 9.29 0.13
N ALA A 68 14.58 9.31 1.45
CA ALA A 68 15.00 10.41 2.30
C ALA A 68 16.49 10.73 2.14
N VAL A 69 17.35 9.72 2.07
CA VAL A 69 18.79 9.90 1.86
C VAL A 69 19.11 10.44 0.47
N LEU A 70 18.42 9.97 -0.57
CA LEU A 70 18.72 10.33 -1.94
C LEU A 70 18.14 11.70 -2.36
N THR A 71 17.07 12.17 -1.72
CA THR A 71 16.41 13.44 -2.08
C THR A 71 16.78 14.60 -1.16
N THR A 72 17.28 14.33 0.04
CA THR A 72 17.64 15.38 0.99
C THR A 72 19.05 15.88 0.72
N ALA A 73 19.20 17.19 0.55
CA ALA A 73 20.51 17.81 0.36
C ALA A 73 21.37 17.68 1.62
N ARG A 74 22.69 17.60 1.43
CA ARG A 74 23.64 17.69 2.55
C ARG A 74 23.57 19.09 3.18
N SER A 75 23.59 19.13 4.50
CA SER A 75 23.76 20.36 5.26
C SER A 75 25.22 20.83 5.25
N ASP A 76 25.46 22.01 5.81
CA ASP A 76 26.78 22.66 5.87
C ASP A 76 27.82 21.84 6.67
N ASP A 77 27.37 20.94 7.54
CA ASP A 77 28.19 20.00 8.30
C ASP A 77 28.59 18.74 7.50
N GLY A 78 28.14 18.64 6.24
CA GLY A 78 28.41 17.51 5.35
C GLY A 78 27.50 16.31 5.56
N HIS A 79 26.56 16.36 6.52
CA HIS A 79 25.62 15.28 6.83
C HIS A 79 24.28 15.49 6.13
N ILE A 80 23.52 14.39 5.96
CA ILE A 80 22.13 14.44 5.51
C ILE A 80 21.25 14.25 6.73
N HIS A 81 20.52 15.28 7.14
CA HIS A 81 19.65 15.23 8.30
C HIS A 81 18.24 14.79 7.89
N ILE A 82 17.84 13.60 8.33
CA ILE A 82 16.49 13.08 8.13
C ILE A 82 15.65 13.50 9.34
N THR A 83 15.00 14.65 9.20
CA THR A 83 14.07 15.19 10.20
C THR A 83 12.69 14.55 10.05
N LEU A 84 11.79 14.84 11.01
CA LEU A 84 10.41 14.37 10.93
C LEU A 84 9.69 14.85 9.65
N ASP A 85 9.92 16.09 9.22
CA ASP A 85 9.31 16.65 8.02
C ASP A 85 9.78 15.91 6.76
N VAL A 86 11.09 15.65 6.65
CA VAL A 86 11.66 14.84 5.56
C VAL A 86 11.06 13.45 5.56
N ALA A 87 10.96 12.81 6.73
CA ALA A 87 10.37 11.49 6.86
C ALA A 87 8.89 11.48 6.42
N GLN A 88 8.11 12.51 6.74
CA GLN A 88 6.72 12.67 6.32
C GLN A 88 6.59 12.79 4.80
N GLU A 89 7.48 13.53 4.14
CA GLU A 89 7.49 13.67 2.68
C GLU A 89 7.92 12.37 1.97
N CYS A 90 8.78 11.58 2.60
CA CYS A 90 9.35 10.37 2.01
C CYS A 90 8.49 9.12 2.18
N ILE A 91 7.44 9.18 3.00
CA ILE A 91 6.47 8.09 3.06
C ILE A 91 5.63 8.10 1.79
N GLN A 92 5.79 7.03 1.01
CA GLN A 92 4.75 6.66 0.07
C GLN A 92 3.49 6.30 0.87
N LYS A 93 2.44 7.13 0.77
CA LYS A 93 1.12 6.76 1.27
C LYS A 93 0.82 5.35 0.79
N ARG A 94 0.52 4.47 1.74
CA ARG A 94 0.23 3.06 1.48
C ARG A 94 -0.76 3.00 0.32
N ALA A 95 -0.36 2.39 -0.79
CA ALA A 95 -1.34 1.72 -1.64
C ALA A 95 -2.02 0.72 -0.70
N VAL A 96 -3.26 1.01 -0.29
CA VAL A 96 -4.10 0.06 0.46
C VAL A 96 -3.87 -1.29 -0.19
N ARG A 97 -3.38 -2.30 0.56
CA ARG A 97 -2.98 -3.61 0.04
C ARG A 97 -3.95 -4.08 -1.04
N TYR A 98 -3.57 -3.83 -2.27
CA TYR A 98 -4.30 -4.15 -3.46
C TYR A 98 -3.24 -4.71 -4.36
N ASP A 99 -3.03 -6.00 -4.15
CA ASP A 99 -2.24 -6.77 -5.06
C ASP A 99 -3.08 -6.90 -6.32
N LYS A 100 -2.71 -6.13 -7.35
CA LYS A 100 -3.39 -6.15 -8.65
C LYS A 100 -3.30 -7.53 -9.31
N ASP A 101 -2.34 -8.36 -8.87
CA ASP A 101 -2.11 -9.74 -9.30
C ASP A 101 -2.49 -10.80 -8.23
N GLY A 102 -3.10 -10.38 -7.12
CA GLY A 102 -3.41 -11.26 -5.97
C GLY A 102 -4.91 -11.43 -5.68
N ASP A 103 -5.21 -12.40 -4.80
CA ASP A 103 -6.59 -12.76 -4.40
C ASP A 103 -7.40 -11.55 -3.86
N ASN A 104 -6.73 -10.57 -3.24
CA ASN A 104 -7.39 -9.37 -2.70
C ASN A 104 -8.05 -8.48 -3.76
N HIS A 105 -7.51 -8.39 -4.98
CA HIS A 105 -8.14 -7.65 -6.08
C HIS A 105 -9.49 -8.30 -6.42
N TYR A 106 -9.47 -9.62 -6.63
CA TYR A 106 -10.66 -10.40 -6.96
C TYR A 106 -11.69 -10.39 -5.84
N ASP A 107 -11.28 -10.55 -4.59
CA ASP A 107 -12.18 -10.52 -3.44
C ASP A 107 -12.87 -9.15 -3.31
N THR A 108 -12.12 -8.07 -3.47
CA THR A 108 -12.65 -6.70 -3.31
C THR A 108 -13.63 -6.36 -4.45
N VAL A 109 -13.26 -6.64 -5.71
CA VAL A 109 -14.17 -6.37 -6.84
C VAL A 109 -15.39 -7.30 -6.81
N SER A 110 -15.23 -8.54 -6.35
CA SER A 110 -16.34 -9.46 -6.22
C SER A 110 -17.31 -9.01 -5.14
N ALA A 111 -16.81 -8.52 -4.00
CA ALA A 111 -17.65 -7.95 -2.95
C ALA A 111 -18.38 -6.69 -3.42
N PHE A 112 -17.72 -5.82 -4.19
CA PHE A 112 -18.34 -4.64 -4.82
C PHE A 112 -19.50 -5.01 -5.77
N ILE A 113 -19.32 -6.00 -6.64
CA ILE A 113 -20.39 -6.44 -7.56
C ILE A 113 -21.53 -7.10 -6.78
N LYS A 114 -21.20 -7.93 -5.79
CA LYS A 114 -22.21 -8.59 -4.95
C LYS A 114 -23.01 -7.60 -4.10
N SER A 115 -22.41 -6.52 -3.60
CA SER A 115 -23.15 -5.51 -2.85
C SER A 115 -24.10 -4.71 -3.75
N MET A 116 -23.68 -4.35 -4.97
CA MET A 116 -24.60 -3.76 -5.97
C MET A 116 -25.77 -4.68 -6.29
N ARG A 117 -25.49 -5.96 -6.61
CA ARG A 117 -26.54 -6.98 -6.86
C ARG A 117 -27.43 -7.21 -5.66
N GLY A 118 -26.86 -7.17 -4.46
CA GLY A 118 -27.56 -7.31 -3.18
C GLY A 118 -28.33 -6.06 -2.75
N SER A 119 -28.29 -4.97 -3.54
CA SER A 119 -28.91 -3.68 -3.19
C SER A 119 -28.44 -3.09 -1.85
N ASP A 120 -27.15 -3.29 -1.52
CA ASP A 120 -26.49 -2.70 -0.35
C ASP A 120 -25.60 -1.53 -0.80
N PRO A 121 -26.12 -0.28 -0.78
CA PRO A 121 -25.39 0.89 -1.26
C PRO A 121 -24.21 1.26 -0.34
N ASP A 122 -24.32 1.04 0.97
CA ASP A 122 -23.27 1.37 1.93
C ASP A 122 -22.04 0.48 1.69
N ALA A 123 -22.26 -0.83 1.54
CA ALA A 123 -21.19 -1.77 1.20
C ALA A 123 -20.60 -1.47 -0.19
N ALA A 124 -21.44 -1.14 -1.18
CA ALA A 124 -20.96 -0.76 -2.51
C ALA A 124 -20.03 0.46 -2.48
N VAL A 125 -20.40 1.52 -1.76
CA VAL A 125 -19.56 2.72 -1.59
C VAL A 125 -18.29 2.41 -0.81
N TYR A 126 -18.36 1.55 0.21
CA TYR A 126 -17.18 1.12 0.96
C TYR A 126 -16.16 0.40 0.08
N TYR A 127 -16.59 -0.60 -0.71
CA TYR A 127 -15.67 -1.32 -1.59
C TYR A 127 -15.17 -0.46 -2.75
N LEU A 128 -15.99 0.47 -3.26
CA LEU A 128 -15.55 1.49 -4.22
C LEU A 128 -14.43 2.36 -3.64
N ALA A 129 -14.64 2.95 -2.45
CA ALA A 129 -13.64 3.79 -1.80
C ALA A 129 -12.35 3.03 -1.54
N ARG A 130 -12.45 1.75 -1.12
CA ARG A 130 -11.29 0.87 -0.96
C ARG A 130 -10.51 0.67 -2.25
N MET A 131 -11.19 0.42 -3.39
CA MET A 131 -10.53 0.27 -4.69
C MET A 131 -9.88 1.58 -5.17
N LEU A 132 -10.53 2.73 -4.93
CA LEU A 132 -9.97 4.04 -5.27
C LEU A 132 -8.72 4.38 -4.45
N LEU A 133 -8.77 4.17 -3.13
CA LEU A 133 -7.62 4.38 -2.23
C LEU A 133 -6.46 3.41 -2.51
N ALA A 134 -6.78 2.24 -3.05
CA ALA A 134 -5.83 1.25 -3.52
C ALA A 134 -5.16 1.60 -4.87
N GLY A 135 -5.66 2.61 -5.59
CA GLY A 135 -5.14 2.99 -6.91
C GLY A 135 -5.58 2.05 -8.04
N GLU A 136 -6.72 1.37 -7.90
CA GLU A 136 -7.29 0.60 -9.00
C GLU A 136 -7.62 1.52 -10.19
N ASP A 137 -7.47 0.99 -11.41
CA ASP A 137 -7.85 1.70 -12.63
C ASP A 137 -9.36 2.01 -12.61
N ILE A 138 -9.69 3.30 -12.63
CA ILE A 138 -11.06 3.80 -12.66
C ILE A 138 -11.83 3.18 -13.84
N LYS A 139 -11.18 2.95 -14.98
CA LYS A 139 -11.81 2.30 -16.13
C LYS A 139 -12.20 0.86 -15.84
N PHE A 140 -11.44 0.14 -15.00
CA PHE A 140 -11.80 -1.20 -14.57
C PHE A 140 -13.07 -1.20 -13.70
N ILE A 141 -13.14 -0.29 -12.72
CA ILE A 141 -14.33 -0.13 -11.87
C ILE A 141 -15.55 0.24 -12.70
N ALA A 142 -15.43 1.23 -13.59
CA ALA A 142 -16.52 1.67 -14.46
C ALA A 142 -17.05 0.54 -15.35
N ARG A 143 -16.17 -0.30 -15.93
CA ARG A 143 -16.58 -1.48 -16.71
C ARG A 143 -17.45 -2.44 -15.88
N ARG A 144 -17.16 -2.63 -14.60
CA ARG A 144 -17.97 -3.50 -13.73
C ARG A 144 -19.36 -2.92 -13.46
N ILE A 145 -19.47 -1.59 -13.35
CA ILE A 145 -20.76 -0.90 -13.20
C ILE A 145 -21.59 -1.04 -14.47
N VAL A 146 -20.98 -0.84 -15.65
CA VAL A 146 -21.66 -1.03 -16.95
C VAL A 146 -22.17 -2.46 -17.11
N ILE A 147 -21.37 -3.47 -16.73
CA ILE A 147 -21.79 -4.88 -16.76
C ILE A 147 -22.99 -5.09 -15.83
N CYS A 148 -22.92 -4.63 -14.57
CA CYS A 148 -24.00 -4.72 -13.60
C CYS A 148 -25.30 -4.08 -14.12
N ALA A 149 -25.21 -2.89 -14.71
CA ALA A 149 -26.36 -2.20 -15.31
C ALA A 149 -26.99 -3.02 -16.45
N SER A 150 -26.19 -3.73 -17.26
CA SER A 150 -26.69 -4.55 -18.36
C SER A 150 -27.19 -5.95 -17.95
N GLU A 151 -26.56 -6.58 -16.95
CA GLU A 151 -26.76 -7.99 -16.58
C GLU A 151 -27.70 -8.14 -15.38
N ASP A 152 -27.46 -7.37 -14.32
CA ASP A 152 -28.16 -7.49 -13.04
C ASP A 152 -29.38 -6.56 -12.95
N VAL A 153 -29.35 -5.38 -13.60
CA VAL A 153 -30.51 -4.47 -13.70
C VAL A 153 -31.29 -4.73 -15.00
N GLY A 154 -30.60 -4.64 -16.14
CA GLY A 154 -31.17 -4.92 -17.46
C GLY A 154 -32.40 -4.08 -17.79
N ASN A 155 -33.42 -4.71 -18.38
CA ASN A 155 -34.65 -4.02 -18.79
C ASN A 155 -35.59 -3.65 -17.63
N ALA A 156 -35.28 -4.03 -16.39
CA ALA A 156 -36.05 -3.59 -15.23
C ALA A 156 -35.94 -2.07 -15.05
N ASP A 157 -34.77 -1.51 -15.34
CA ASP A 157 -34.55 -0.07 -15.49
C ASP A 157 -33.49 0.20 -16.58
N PRO A 158 -33.91 0.41 -17.84
CA PRO A 158 -32.99 0.69 -18.94
C PRO A 158 -32.16 1.97 -18.75
N MET A 159 -32.57 2.89 -17.86
CA MET A 159 -31.80 4.10 -17.58
C MET A 159 -30.51 3.82 -16.79
N ALA A 160 -30.43 2.69 -16.07
CA ALA A 160 -29.22 2.30 -15.37
C ALA A 160 -28.01 2.21 -16.31
N LEU A 161 -28.19 1.71 -17.55
CA LEU A 161 -27.11 1.63 -18.52
C LEU A 161 -26.66 3.03 -18.98
N VAL A 162 -27.59 3.95 -19.18
CA VAL A 162 -27.31 5.35 -19.57
C VAL A 162 -26.55 6.09 -18.46
N VAL A 163 -26.87 5.83 -17.20
CA VAL A 163 -26.16 6.41 -16.05
C VAL A 163 -24.74 5.84 -15.92
N ALA A 164 -24.54 4.58 -16.30
CA ALA A 164 -23.25 3.90 -16.18
C ALA A 164 -22.24 4.21 -17.30
N THR A 165 -22.69 4.75 -18.44
CA THR A 165 -21.88 5.04 -19.65
C THR A 165 -21.63 6.52 -19.83
#